data_AF-A0A1I2HZ42-F1
#
_entry.id   AF-A0A1I2HZ42-F1
#
_cell.length_a   1.000
_cell.length_b   1.000
_cell.length_c   1.000
_cell.angle_alpha   90.00
_cell.angle_beta   90.00
_cell.angle_gamma   90.00
#
_symmetry.space_group_name_H-M   'P 1'
#
loop_
_entity.id
_entity.type
_entity.pdbx_description
1 polymer ?
#
loop_
_entity_poly.entity_id
_entity_poly.type
_entity_poly.pdbx_seq_one_letter_code
_entity_poly.pdbx_strand_id
1 'polypeptide(L)'
;MNRRITLADLDSSPHKELIQSLVLEWIHAERLAQGLTYEDYVTDIRILLLTTQNPDRTRAILHSVLDQAKALDKTSAWVEQELKFEGMIHGADRADFLRLDLSQASEVEDTALDSYNERISRFLHHD
;
A
#
# COMPACT_ATOMS: atom_id res chain seq x y z
N MET A 1 4.15 26.28 -4.39
CA MET A 1 4.73 25.05 -4.96
C MET A 1 5.20 24.18 -3.81
N ASN A 2 4.59 23.02 -3.60
CA ASN A 2 5.07 22.07 -2.59
C ASN A 2 6.39 21.48 -3.07
N ARG A 3 7.40 21.51 -2.20
CA ARG A 3 8.70 20.89 -2.47
C ARG A 3 8.50 19.38 -2.59
N ARG A 4 9.04 18.77 -3.64
CA ARG A 4 9.03 17.32 -3.83
C ARG A 4 9.85 16.66 -2.70
N ILE A 5 9.31 15.59 -2.12
CA ILE A 5 10.01 14.74 -1.14
C ILE A 5 11.06 13.94 -1.89
N THR A 6 12.31 14.03 -1.43
CA THR A 6 13.46 13.32 -1.99
C THR A 6 13.96 12.24 -1.04
N LEU A 7 14.83 11.35 -1.53
CA LEU A 7 15.48 10.33 -0.71
C LEU A 7 16.17 10.91 0.54
N ALA A 8 16.81 12.07 0.40
CA ALA A 8 17.51 12.75 1.49
C ALA A 8 16.55 13.27 2.57
N ASP A 9 15.31 13.63 2.18
CA ASP A 9 14.33 14.14 3.14
C ASP A 9 13.80 13.03 4.06
N LEU A 10 13.88 11.75 3.65
CA LEU A 10 13.35 10.60 4.39
C LEU A 10 14.09 10.32 5.70
N ASP A 11 15.35 10.73 5.80
CA ASP A 11 16.17 10.53 6.99
C ASP A 11 16.08 11.72 7.97
N SER A 12 15.24 12.70 7.65
CA SER A 12 15.01 13.92 8.44
C SER A 12 13.55 14.07 8.85
N SER A 13 13.31 14.77 9.97
CA SER A 13 11.96 15.13 10.39
C SER A 13 11.33 16.12 9.38
N PRO A 14 10.03 16.01 9.09
CA PRO A 14 9.06 15.12 9.74
C PRO A 14 8.96 13.70 9.12
N HIS A 15 9.59 13.45 7.97
CA HIS A 15 9.39 12.21 7.22
C HIS A 15 9.94 10.97 7.95
N LYS A 16 11.09 11.09 8.62
CA LYS A 16 11.66 10.00 9.42
C LYS A 16 10.69 9.52 10.50
N GLU A 17 10.10 10.46 11.23
CA GLU A 17 9.14 10.16 12.31
C GLU A 17 7.87 9.52 11.75
N LEU A 18 7.37 10.04 10.61
CA LEU A 18 6.25 9.44 9.90
C LEU A 18 6.56 7.98 9.52
N ILE A 19 7.68 7.73 8.85
CA ILE A 19 8.07 6.38 8.41
C ILE A 19 8.12 5.44 9.62
N GLN A 20 8.77 5.87 10.70
CA GLN A 20 8.85 5.08 11.93
C GLN A 20 7.47 4.78 12.53
N SER A 21 6.58 5.78 12.58
CA SER A 21 5.21 5.58 13.08
C SER A 21 4.43 4.56 12.26
N LEU A 22 4.48 4.69 10.92
CA LEU A 22 3.77 3.80 10.00
C LEU A 22 4.32 2.36 10.04
N VAL A 23 5.65 2.20 10.15
CA VAL A 23 6.26 0.87 10.32
C VAL A 23 5.80 0.23 11.62
N LEU A 24 5.78 0.97 12.72
CA LEU A 24 5.28 0.44 13.99
C LEU A 24 3.80 0.06 13.88
N GLU A 25 2.96 0.91 13.30
CA GLU A 25 1.54 0.61 13.09
C GLU A 25 1.33 -0.68 12.29
N TRP A 26 2.10 -0.88 11.21
CA TRP A 26 2.08 -2.11 10.44
C TRP A 26 2.48 -3.31 11.30
N ILE A 27 3.63 -3.27 11.98
CA ILE A 27 4.09 -4.35 12.86
C ILE A 27 3.05 -4.73 13.93
N HIS A 28 2.36 -3.75 14.51
CA HIS A 28 1.32 -4.01 15.53
C HIS A 28 0.02 -4.57 14.95
N ALA A 29 -0.31 -4.25 13.70
CA ALA A 29 -1.48 -4.78 13.03
C ALA A 29 -1.31 -6.26 12.63
N GLU A 30 -0.06 -6.74 12.55
CA GLU A 30 0.22 -8.10 12.11
C GLU A 30 -0.04 -9.17 13.16
N ARG A 31 -0.75 -10.22 12.74
CA ARG A 31 -0.90 -11.47 13.52
C ARG A 31 0.13 -12.53 13.16
N LEU A 32 0.73 -12.48 11.97
CA LEU A 32 1.65 -13.50 11.45
C LEU A 32 2.75 -12.84 10.60
N ALA A 33 3.74 -12.22 11.26
CA ALA A 33 4.93 -11.61 10.64
C ALA A 33 5.91 -12.63 10.03
N GLN A 34 5.41 -13.69 9.39
CA GLN A 34 6.28 -14.68 8.77
C GLN A 34 6.84 -14.13 7.47
N GLY A 35 8.10 -13.66 7.53
CA GLY A 35 8.93 -13.43 6.34
C GLY A 35 9.40 -12.00 6.11
N LEU A 36 8.82 -11.00 6.77
CA LEU A 36 9.27 -9.60 6.67
C LEU A 36 10.14 -9.20 7.87
N THR A 37 11.23 -8.52 7.58
CA THR A 37 12.12 -7.89 8.56
C THR A 37 11.72 -6.43 8.81
N TYR A 38 12.24 -5.84 9.88
CA TYR A 38 12.07 -4.41 10.14
C TYR A 38 12.50 -3.53 8.95
N GLU A 39 13.57 -3.93 8.27
CA GLU A 39 14.12 -3.20 7.12
C GLU A 39 13.20 -3.26 5.90
N ASP A 40 12.48 -4.36 5.71
CA ASP A 40 11.49 -4.50 4.63
C ASP A 40 10.34 -3.51 4.82
N TYR A 41 9.74 -3.44 6.02
CA TYR A 41 8.70 -2.46 6.33
C TYR A 41 9.17 -1.02 6.10
N VAL A 42 10.38 -0.69 6.57
CA VAL A 42 10.94 0.66 6.37
C VAL A 42 11.10 0.95 4.88
N THR A 43 11.60 -0.01 4.11
CA THR A 43 11.83 0.16 2.67
C THR A 43 10.52 0.38 1.92
N ASP A 44 9.50 -0.43 2.19
CA ASP A 44 8.19 -0.30 1.53
C ASP A 44 7.50 1.04 1.86
N ILE A 45 7.52 1.48 3.12
CA ILE A 45 6.95 2.76 3.51
C ILE A 45 7.72 3.93 2.88
N ARG A 46 9.05 3.85 2.79
CA ARG A 46 9.88 4.86 2.10
C ARG A 46 9.52 4.94 0.62
N ILE A 47 9.41 3.80 -0.06
CA ILE A 47 9.04 3.75 -1.48
C ILE A 47 7.64 4.33 -1.67
N LEU A 48 6.67 3.93 -0.85
CA LEU A 48 5.31 4.43 -0.94
C LEU A 48 5.24 5.96 -0.72
N LEU A 49 5.99 6.49 0.24
CA LEU A 49 6.07 7.94 0.48
C LEU A 49 6.70 8.69 -0.70
N LEU A 50 7.75 8.14 -1.30
CA LEU A 50 8.35 8.71 -2.51
C LEU A 50 7.44 8.63 -3.73
N THR A 51 6.61 7.62 -3.82
CA THR A 51 5.67 7.46 -4.93
C THR A 51 4.47 8.39 -4.77
N THR A 52 3.88 8.45 -3.57
CA THR A 52 2.71 9.28 -3.28
C THR A 52 3.03 10.77 -3.13
N GLN A 53 4.27 11.11 -2.75
CA GLN A 53 4.72 12.48 -2.50
C GLN A 53 3.84 13.24 -1.48
N ASN A 54 3.09 12.49 -0.65
CA ASN A 54 2.09 13.04 0.26
C ASN A 54 1.96 12.13 1.50
N PRO A 55 2.44 12.59 2.67
CA PRO A 55 2.35 11.89 3.95
C PRO A 55 0.96 11.36 4.31
N ASP A 56 -0.07 12.17 4.13
CA ASP A 56 -1.44 11.81 4.52
C ASP A 56 -2.00 10.75 3.59
N ARG A 57 -1.67 10.84 2.30
CA ARG A 57 -2.03 9.80 1.33
C ARG A 57 -1.28 8.49 1.60
N THR A 58 0.00 8.55 1.93
CA THR A 58 0.78 7.36 2.34
C THR A 58 0.11 6.67 3.52
N ARG A 59 -0.26 7.43 4.55
CA ARG A 59 -0.95 6.91 5.74
C ARG A 59 -2.28 6.27 5.38
N ALA A 60 -3.11 6.96 4.61
CA ALA A 60 -4.43 6.46 4.22
C ALA A 60 -4.34 5.14 3.43
N ILE A 61 -3.36 5.02 2.52
CA ILE A 61 -3.12 3.77 1.77
C ILE A 61 -2.75 2.65 2.74
N LEU A 62 -1.76 2.87 3.62
CA LEU A 62 -1.33 1.84 4.57
C LEU A 62 -2.50 1.36 5.43
N HIS A 63 -3.24 2.28 6.05
CA HIS A 63 -4.37 1.93 6.91
C HIS A 63 -5.44 1.15 6.15
N SER A 64 -5.80 1.57 4.94
CA SER A 64 -6.81 0.87 4.14
C SER A 64 -6.37 -0.55 3.78
N VAL A 65 -5.09 -0.75 3.46
CA VAL A 65 -4.54 -2.09 3.17
C VAL A 65 -4.50 -2.95 4.44
N LEU A 66 -4.08 -2.40 5.58
CA LEU A 66 -4.05 -3.12 6.86
C LEU A 66 -5.45 -3.51 7.34
N ASP A 67 -6.43 -2.61 7.23
CA ASP A 67 -7.81 -2.88 7.61
C ASP A 67 -8.41 -3.98 6.73
N GLN A 68 -8.15 -3.93 5.42
CA GLN A 68 -8.59 -4.99 4.51
C GLN A 68 -7.88 -6.32 4.80
N ALA A 69 -6.57 -6.31 5.04
CA ALA A 69 -5.83 -7.52 5.40
C ALA A 69 -6.41 -8.17 6.66
N LYS A 70 -6.74 -7.36 7.68
CA LYS A 70 -7.38 -7.82 8.90
C LYS A 70 -8.78 -8.39 8.65
N ALA A 71 -9.58 -7.72 7.83
CA ALA A 71 -10.94 -8.17 7.50
C ALA A 71 -10.97 -9.49 6.72
N LEU A 72 -9.96 -9.72 5.88
CA LEU A 72 -9.85 -10.88 5.00
C LEU A 72 -8.85 -11.95 5.49
N ASP A 73 -8.33 -11.81 6.72
CA ASP A 73 -7.33 -12.70 7.33
C ASP A 73 -6.09 -12.94 6.45
N LYS A 74 -5.58 -11.86 5.83
CA LYS A 74 -4.40 -11.89 4.93
C LYS A 74 -3.09 -11.76 5.70
N THR A 75 -1.99 -12.14 5.03
CA THR A 75 -0.64 -12.15 5.60
C THR A 75 0.12 -10.84 5.35
N SER A 76 1.25 -10.67 6.03
CA SER A 76 2.20 -9.57 5.82
C SER A 76 2.71 -9.47 4.38
N ALA A 77 2.98 -10.62 3.76
CA ALA A 77 3.41 -10.68 2.36
C ALA A 77 2.32 -10.17 1.39
N TRP A 78 1.04 -10.41 1.72
CA TRP A 78 -0.07 -9.83 0.96
C TRP A 78 -0.13 -8.31 1.14
N VAL A 79 0.09 -7.80 2.36
CA VAL A 79 0.14 -6.34 2.62
C VAL A 79 1.25 -5.69 1.80
N GLU A 80 2.47 -6.25 1.82
CA GLU A 80 3.60 -5.76 1.03
C GLU A 80 3.25 -5.68 -0.47
N GLN A 81 2.67 -6.76 -1.02
CA GLN A 81 2.25 -6.80 -2.43
C GLN A 81 1.22 -5.72 -2.76
N GLU A 82 0.25 -5.50 -1.89
CA GLU A 82 -0.78 -4.50 -2.09
C GLU A 82 -0.26 -3.08 -1.92
N LEU A 83 0.69 -2.81 -1.03
CA LEU A 83 1.34 -1.49 -0.95
C LEU A 83 2.13 -1.17 -2.23
N LYS A 84 2.82 -2.17 -2.81
CA LYS A 84 3.51 -2.03 -4.10
C LYS A 84 2.51 -1.74 -5.23
N PHE A 85 1.39 -2.46 -5.27
CA PHE A 85 0.30 -2.20 -6.22
C PHE A 85 -0.24 -0.78 -6.07
N GLU A 86 -0.57 -0.35 -4.85
CA GLU A 86 -1.11 0.99 -4.56
C GLU A 86 -0.15 2.11 -4.92
N GLY A 87 1.16 1.87 -4.75
CA GLY A 87 2.19 2.75 -5.27
C GLY A 87 2.18 2.83 -6.80
N MET A 88 2.16 1.68 -7.48
CA MET A 88 2.20 1.61 -8.95
C MET A 88 1.03 2.35 -9.61
N ILE A 89 -0.18 2.21 -9.05
CA ILE A 89 -1.38 2.86 -9.62
C ILE A 89 -1.59 4.28 -9.10
N HIS A 90 -0.67 4.80 -8.29
CA HIS A 90 -0.80 6.15 -7.73
C HIS A 90 -0.82 7.20 -8.85
N GLY A 91 -1.90 7.97 -8.93
CA GLY A 91 -2.11 8.98 -9.97
C GLY A 91 -2.77 8.45 -11.25
N ALA A 92 -3.04 7.15 -11.33
CA ALA A 92 -3.92 6.56 -12.35
C ALA A 92 -5.36 6.49 -11.84
N ASP A 93 -6.32 6.41 -12.78
CA ASP A 93 -7.68 6.00 -12.44
C ASP A 93 -7.69 4.51 -12.08
N ARG A 94 -8.10 4.19 -10.86
CA ARG A 94 -8.12 2.82 -10.34
C ARG A 94 -9.01 1.90 -11.17
N ALA A 95 -10.20 2.36 -11.51
CA ALA A 95 -11.20 1.52 -12.17
C ALA A 95 -10.74 1.19 -13.59
N ASP A 96 -10.19 2.16 -14.30
CA ASP A 96 -9.64 1.97 -15.63
C ASP A 96 -8.39 1.08 -15.59
N PHE A 97 -7.48 1.29 -14.63
CA PHE A 97 -6.30 0.43 -14.48
C PHE A 97 -6.69 -1.03 -14.20
N LEU A 98 -7.57 -1.27 -13.23
CA LEU A 98 -7.98 -2.63 -12.85
C LEU A 98 -8.74 -3.33 -13.98
N ARG A 99 -9.57 -2.60 -14.75
CA ARG A 99 -10.23 -3.15 -15.94
C ARG A 99 -9.23 -3.50 -17.03
N LEU A 100 -8.23 -2.65 -17.25
CA LEU A 100 -7.16 -2.92 -18.20
C LEU A 100 -6.38 -4.17 -17.80
N ASP A 101 -5.95 -4.26 -16.54
CA ASP A 101 -5.24 -5.42 -15.97
C ASP A 101 -6.03 -6.72 -16.19
N LEU A 102 -7.33 -6.71 -15.85
CA LEU A 102 -8.23 -7.84 -16.08
C LEU A 102 -8.38 -8.20 -17.56
N SER A 103 -8.42 -7.21 -18.46
CA SER A 103 -8.54 -7.43 -19.91
C SER A 103 -7.27 -8.01 -20.56
N GLN A 104 -6.11 -7.84 -19.92
CA GLN A 104 -4.83 -8.37 -20.39
C GLN A 104 -4.55 -9.79 -19.86
N ALA A 105 -5.37 -10.30 -18.93
CA ALA A 105 -5.24 -11.65 -18.44
C ALA A 105 -5.58 -12.65 -19.56
N SER A 106 -4.64 -13.55 -19.85
CA SER A 106 -4.78 -14.59 -20.88
C SER A 106 -6.02 -15.47 -20.65
N GLU A 107 -6.31 -15.75 -19.38
CA GLU A 107 -7.53 -16.38 -18.89
C GLU A 107 -7.95 -15.66 -17.60
N VAL A 108 -9.23 -15.29 -17.51
CA VAL A 108 -9.79 -14.69 -16.29
C VAL A 108 -10.19 -15.82 -15.35
N GLU A 109 -9.26 -16.22 -14.49
CA GLU A 109 -9.52 -17.16 -13.41
C GLU A 109 -10.24 -16.47 -12.24
N ASP A 110 -10.95 -17.23 -11.42
CA ASP A 110 -11.70 -16.73 -10.25
C ASP A 110 -10.80 -15.91 -9.31
N THR A 111 -9.54 -16.32 -9.12
CA THR A 111 -8.54 -15.60 -8.31
C THR A 111 -8.28 -14.16 -8.81
N ALA A 112 -8.33 -13.96 -10.13
CA ALA A 112 -8.14 -12.63 -10.73
C ALA A 112 -9.36 -11.73 -10.49
N LEU A 113 -10.57 -12.30 -10.54
CA LEU A 113 -11.81 -11.60 -10.21
C LEU A 113 -11.90 -11.27 -8.72
N ASP A 114 -11.47 -12.18 -7.85
CA ASP A 114 -11.40 -11.94 -6.40
C ASP A 114 -10.45 -10.78 -6.10
N SER A 115 -9.25 -10.79 -6.70
CA SER A 115 -8.27 -9.71 -6.54
C SER A 115 -8.79 -8.37 -7.06
N TYR A 116 -9.51 -8.36 -8.19
CA TYR A 116 -10.17 -7.17 -8.72
C TYR A 116 -11.20 -6.63 -7.72
N ASN A 117 -12.05 -7.50 -7.20
CA ASN A 117 -13.11 -7.12 -6.26
C ASN A 117 -12.54 -6.59 -4.94
N GLU A 118 -11.51 -7.23 -4.39
CA GLU A 118 -10.80 -6.76 -3.21
C GLU A 118 -10.20 -5.36 -3.45
N ARG A 119 -9.54 -5.13 -4.59
CA ARG A 119 -8.87 -3.86 -4.89
C ARG A 119 -9.83 -2.72 -5.22
N ILE A 120 -10.96 -3.00 -5.86
CA ILE A 120 -11.94 -1.96 -6.20
C ILE A 120 -12.74 -1.53 -4.96
N SER A 121 -12.98 -2.42 -4.00
CA SER A 121 -13.77 -2.09 -2.80
C SER A 121 -12.99 -1.37 -1.70
N ARG A 122 -11.65 -1.43 -1.73
CA ARG A 122 -10.74 -0.96 -0.67
C ARG A 122 -11.01 0.45 -0.16
N PHE A 123 -11.39 1.38 -1.04
CA PHE A 123 -11.61 2.79 -0.69
C PHE A 123 -13.08 3.23 -0.75
N LEU A 124 -14.03 2.31 -1.00
CA LEU A 124 -15.45 2.65 -1.14
C LEU A 124 -16.14 2.96 0.20
N HIS A 125 -15.48 2.69 1.33
CA HIS A 125 -16.02 2.87 2.68
C HIS A 125 -15.33 4.00 3.46
N HIS A 126 -14.49 4.81 2.81
CA HIS A 126 -13.72 5.89 3.45
C HIS A 126 -14.19 7.31 3.08
N ASP A 127 -15.44 7.46 2.60
CA ASP A 127 -16.14 8.74 2.40
C ASP A 127 -17.03 9.11 3.60
#